data_AF-A0A520Y043-F1
#
_entry.id   AF-A0A520Y043-F1
#
_cell.length_a   1.000
_cell.length_b   1.000
_cell.length_c   1.000
_cell.angle_alpha   90.00
_cell.angle_beta   90.00
_cell.angle_gamma   90.00
#
_symmetry.space_group_name_H-M   'P 1'
#
loop_
_entity.id
_entity.type
_entity.pdbx_description
1 polymer ?
#
loop_
_entity_poly.entity_id
_entity_poly.type
_entity_poly.pdbx_seq_one_letter_code
_entity_poly.pdbx_strand_id
1 'polypeptide(L)'
;MSFRVPALFALPAIALAVIFIVLGFLWWPFYLLALPAAAAVVTLLWWRADDAAIASLNARGAGEIEGQRFRNALEALCLRVGLEQPALMVVDSDATNLAAISIRRNTLVATSTLLAKLDAMQTEGVVAHAIMKLMPPKPRYQALVASAPWAMVGLQKRLARRWDEVEDGVVQYDLAGVELTRYPPGLRSALELLDDSTTEVMGGEHLGTTWLVPPHAERTPISHRVEVLGEL
;
A
#
# COMPACT_ATOMS: atom_id res chain seq x y z
N MET A 1 -6.63 -0.91 12.77
CA MET A 1 -7.50 0.30 12.61
C MET A 1 -6.87 1.19 11.53
N SER A 2 -6.94 0.78 10.27
CA SER A 2 -6.24 1.38 9.11
C SER A 2 -7.16 2.28 8.26
N PHE A 3 -8.12 2.96 8.88
CA PHE A 3 -9.15 3.77 8.19
C PHE A 3 -8.73 5.21 7.82
N ARG A 4 -7.43 5.53 7.75
CA ARG A 4 -6.98 6.93 7.55
C ARG A 4 -7.06 7.41 6.09
N VAL A 5 -6.90 6.52 5.11
CA VAL A 5 -7.04 6.88 3.68
C VAL A 5 -8.48 7.28 3.30
N PRO A 6 -9.55 6.54 3.68
CA PRO A 6 -10.91 7.01 3.39
C PRO A 6 -11.30 8.28 4.17
N ALA A 7 -10.72 8.53 5.35
CA ALA A 7 -11.00 9.73 6.13
C ALA A 7 -10.49 11.01 5.45
N LEU A 8 -9.31 10.95 4.82
CA LEU A 8 -8.73 12.09 4.09
C LEU A 8 -9.58 12.50 2.88
N PHE A 9 -10.22 11.53 2.22
CA PHE A 9 -11.14 11.79 1.09
C PHE A 9 -12.58 12.09 1.52
N ALA A 10 -12.98 11.68 2.73
CA ALA A 10 -14.31 11.92 3.27
C ALA A 10 -14.54 13.41 3.61
N LEU A 11 -13.53 14.11 4.15
CA LEU A 11 -13.64 15.51 4.55
C LEU A 11 -14.06 16.47 3.42
N PRO A 12 -13.39 16.50 2.25
CA PRO A 12 -13.81 17.35 1.14
C PRO A 12 -15.18 16.95 0.58
N ALA A 13 -15.51 15.65 0.56
CA ALA A 13 -16.83 15.19 0.13
C ALA A 13 -17.95 15.63 1.10
N ILE A 14 -17.70 15.58 2.42
CA ILE A 14 -18.61 16.06 3.45
C ILE A 14 -18.78 17.58 3.36
N ALA A 15 -17.68 18.33 3.22
CA ALA A 15 -17.73 19.79 3.06
C ALA A 15 -18.56 20.20 1.84
N LEU A 16 -18.38 19.52 0.70
CA LEU A 16 -19.17 19.74 -0.50
C LEU A 16 -20.65 19.39 -0.28
N ALA A 17 -20.94 18.25 0.37
CA ALA A 17 -22.31 17.86 0.70
C ALA A 17 -23.00 18.92 1.58
N VAL A 18 -22.30 19.47 2.58
CA VAL A 18 -22.82 20.57 3.41
C VAL A 18 -23.11 21.82 2.56
N ILE A 19 -22.20 22.20 1.67
CA ILE A 19 -22.41 23.34 0.75
C ILE A 19 -23.67 23.14 -0.09
N PHE A 20 -23.87 21.95 -0.68
CA PHE A 20 -25.06 21.67 -1.48
C PHE A 20 -26.35 21.60 -0.66
N ILE A 21 -26.31 21.15 0.59
CA ILE A 21 -27.47 21.18 1.49
C ILE A 21 -27.86 22.63 1.81
N VAL A 22 -26.90 23.48 2.14
CA VAL A 22 -27.13 24.91 2.43
C VAL A 22 -27.65 25.65 1.20
N LEU A 23 -27.03 25.44 0.03
CA LEU A 23 -27.47 26.04 -1.23
C LEU A 23 -28.83 25.50 -1.70
N GLY A 24 -29.08 24.21 -1.49
CA GLY A 24 -30.36 23.57 -1.81
C GLY A 24 -31.52 24.12 -0.99
N PHE A 25 -31.28 24.47 0.28
CA PHE A 25 -32.27 25.12 1.14
C PHE A 25 -32.67 26.51 0.60
N LEU A 26 -31.75 27.20 -0.08
CA LEU A 26 -32.00 28.49 -0.71
C LEU A 26 -32.61 28.34 -2.13
N TRP A 27 -32.20 27.31 -2.87
CA TRP A 27 -32.65 27.03 -4.23
C TRP A 27 -32.65 25.52 -4.53
N TRP A 28 -33.85 24.94 -4.63
CA TRP A 28 -34.04 23.50 -4.76
C TRP A 28 -33.28 22.78 -5.91
N PRO A 29 -32.96 23.41 -7.06
CA PRO A 29 -32.22 22.72 -8.13
C PRO A 29 -30.79 22.31 -7.72
N PHE A 30 -30.20 22.93 -6.70
CA PHE A 30 -28.88 22.53 -6.20
C PHE A 30 -28.88 21.12 -5.58
N TYR A 31 -30.01 20.63 -5.06
CA TYR A 31 -30.12 19.26 -4.58
C TYR A 31 -29.92 18.22 -5.69
N LEU A 32 -30.36 18.54 -6.93
CA LEU A 32 -30.17 17.66 -8.09
C LEU A 32 -28.70 17.60 -8.53
N LEU A 33 -27.93 18.66 -8.26
CA LEU A 33 -26.49 18.73 -8.59
C LEU A 33 -25.59 18.17 -7.48
N ALA A 34 -26.10 18.00 -6.26
CA ALA A 34 -25.33 17.59 -5.09
C ALA A 34 -24.68 16.21 -5.25
N LEU A 35 -25.46 15.20 -5.63
CA LEU A 35 -24.99 13.83 -5.83
C LEU A 35 -23.94 13.70 -6.94
N PRO A 36 -24.18 14.20 -8.18
CA PRO A 36 -23.17 14.10 -9.24
C PRO A 36 -21.91 14.92 -8.92
N ALA A 37 -22.03 16.08 -8.25
CA ALA A 37 -20.86 16.84 -7.81
C ALA A 37 -20.05 16.10 -6.74
N ALA A 38 -20.71 15.48 -5.75
CA ALA A 38 -20.03 14.66 -4.75
C ALA A 38 -19.35 13.44 -5.39
N ALA A 39 -20.02 12.75 -6.31
CA ALA A 39 -19.43 11.64 -7.06
C ALA A 39 -18.22 12.07 -7.89
N ALA A 40 -18.29 13.23 -8.55
CA ALA A 40 -17.19 13.79 -9.31
C ALA A 40 -15.97 14.12 -8.42
N VAL A 41 -16.20 14.72 -7.25
CA VAL A 41 -15.12 15.03 -6.29
C VAL A 41 -14.48 13.75 -5.76
N VAL A 42 -15.26 12.76 -5.33
CA VAL A 42 -14.73 11.47 -4.87
C VAL A 42 -13.92 10.78 -5.97
N THR A 43 -14.42 10.78 -7.20
CA THR A 43 -13.71 10.19 -8.36
C THR A 43 -12.39 10.91 -8.64
N LEU A 44 -12.40 12.25 -8.62
CA LEU A 44 -11.21 13.07 -8.83
C LEU A 44 -10.15 12.82 -7.77
N LEU A 45 -10.58 12.76 -6.51
CA LEU A 45 -9.70 12.48 -5.37
C LEU A 45 -9.08 11.08 -5.46
N TRP A 46 -9.89 10.08 -5.82
CA TRP A 46 -9.41 8.71 -6.01
C TRP A 46 -8.41 8.61 -7.18
N TRP A 47 -8.63 9.36 -8.26
CA TRP A 47 -7.67 9.42 -9.38
C TRP A 47 -6.34 10.06 -9.02
N ARG A 48 -6.33 10.99 -8.06
CA ARG A 48 -5.11 11.67 -7.61
C ARG A 48 -4.45 11.02 -6.39
N ALA A 49 -5.03 9.96 -5.85
CA ALA A 49 -4.60 9.41 -4.57
C ALA A 49 -3.15 8.89 -4.60
N ASP A 50 -2.78 8.12 -5.62
CA ASP A 50 -1.40 7.61 -5.78
C ASP A 50 -0.40 8.76 -5.97
N ASP A 51 -0.69 9.68 -6.90
CA ASP A 51 0.17 10.82 -7.20
C ASP A 51 0.35 11.72 -5.97
N ALA A 52 -0.71 11.95 -5.18
CA ALA A 52 -0.66 12.72 -3.95
C ALA A 52 0.17 12.01 -2.87
N ALA A 53 0.05 10.69 -2.74
CA ALA A 53 0.86 9.90 -1.81
C ALA A 53 2.35 9.97 -2.18
N ILE A 54 2.68 9.78 -3.46
CA ILE A 54 4.06 9.84 -3.97
C ILE A 54 4.63 11.27 -3.80
N ALA A 55 3.86 12.29 -4.17
CA ALA A 55 4.27 13.69 -4.04
C ALA A 55 4.50 14.11 -2.59
N SER A 56 3.71 13.57 -1.64
CA SER A 56 3.89 13.88 -0.21
C SER A 56 5.24 13.41 0.35
N LEU A 57 5.88 12.44 -0.30
CA LEU A 57 7.21 11.95 0.05
C LEU A 57 8.34 12.71 -0.67
N ASN A 58 8.02 13.66 -1.56
CA ASN A 58 8.98 14.24 -2.51
C ASN A 58 9.76 13.17 -3.30
N ALA A 59 9.09 12.05 -3.63
CA ALA A 59 9.72 10.94 -4.32
C ALA A 59 9.96 11.26 -5.81
N ARG A 60 11.14 10.88 -6.30
CA ARG A 60 11.57 11.01 -7.70
C ARG A 60 11.66 9.64 -8.38
N GLY A 61 11.70 9.59 -9.71
CA GLY A 61 11.98 8.34 -10.42
C GLY A 61 13.35 7.77 -10.04
N ALA A 62 13.45 6.46 -9.88
CA ALA A 62 14.72 5.81 -9.57
C ALA A 62 15.71 5.94 -10.74
N GLY A 63 16.94 6.38 -10.44
CA GLY A 63 18.01 6.46 -11.44
C GLY A 63 18.32 5.10 -12.08
N GLU A 64 18.95 5.11 -13.26
CA GLU A 64 19.25 3.89 -14.02
C GLU A 64 20.23 2.98 -13.27
N ILE A 65 21.22 3.54 -12.57
CA ILE A 65 22.18 2.74 -11.78
C ILE A 65 21.64 2.45 -10.38
N GLU A 66 21.12 3.47 -9.68
CA GLU A 66 20.61 3.40 -8.30
C GLU A 66 19.51 2.35 -8.13
N GLY A 67 18.55 2.30 -9.07
CA GLY A 67 17.41 1.39 -9.02
C GLY A 67 17.59 0.05 -9.75
N GLN A 68 18.76 -0.21 -10.35
CA GLN A 68 18.91 -1.33 -11.29
C GLN A 68 18.63 -2.68 -10.63
N ARG A 69 19.20 -2.92 -9.45
CA ARG A 69 19.04 -4.18 -8.71
C ARG A 69 17.57 -4.47 -8.41
N PHE A 70 16.84 -3.45 -7.96
CA PHE A 70 15.40 -3.55 -7.67
C PHE A 70 14.59 -3.77 -8.95
N ARG A 71 14.87 -3.06 -10.04
CA ARG A 71 14.18 -3.28 -11.32
C ARG A 71 14.38 -4.69 -11.86
N ASN A 72 15.61 -5.22 -11.78
CA ASN A 72 15.90 -6.59 -12.20
C ASN A 72 15.13 -7.62 -11.35
N ALA A 73 15.10 -7.43 -10.02
CA ALA A 73 14.33 -8.31 -9.13
C ALA A 73 12.81 -8.20 -9.39
N LEU A 74 12.31 -6.99 -9.60
CA LEU A 74 10.92 -6.72 -9.97
C LEU A 74 10.54 -7.42 -11.26
N GLU A 75 11.34 -7.25 -12.32
CA GLU A 75 11.10 -7.89 -13.61
C GLU A 75 11.05 -9.41 -13.47
N ALA A 76 12.05 -10.01 -12.83
CA ALA A 76 12.15 -11.45 -12.66
C ALA A 76 10.98 -12.05 -11.85
N LEU A 77 10.54 -11.37 -10.80
CA LEU A 77 9.46 -11.84 -9.92
C LEU A 77 8.08 -11.54 -10.49
N CYS A 78 7.86 -10.35 -11.06
CA CYS A 78 6.58 -9.97 -11.69
C CYS A 78 6.21 -10.90 -12.85
N LEU A 79 7.21 -11.34 -13.63
CA LEU A 79 7.02 -12.34 -14.70
C LEU A 79 6.47 -13.68 -14.18
N ARG A 80 6.81 -14.08 -12.95
CA ARG A 80 6.35 -15.36 -12.36
C ARG A 80 4.90 -15.31 -11.92
N VAL A 81 4.46 -14.16 -11.42
CA VAL A 81 3.11 -13.96 -10.89
C VAL A 81 2.15 -13.33 -11.90
N GLY A 82 2.64 -12.89 -13.07
CA GLY A 82 1.84 -12.22 -14.09
C GLY A 82 1.41 -10.81 -13.67
N LEU A 83 2.18 -10.14 -12.82
CA LEU A 83 1.91 -8.77 -12.39
C LEU A 83 2.57 -7.79 -13.37
N GLU A 84 1.88 -6.70 -13.71
CA GLU A 84 2.52 -5.58 -14.42
C GLU A 84 3.60 -4.96 -13.52
N GLN A 85 4.78 -4.68 -14.08
CA GLN A 85 5.90 -4.18 -13.30
C GLN A 85 5.54 -2.83 -12.65
N PRO A 86 5.62 -2.71 -11.32
CA PRO A 86 5.34 -1.46 -10.65
C PRO A 86 6.39 -0.40 -10.96
N ALA A 87 5.98 0.86 -10.96
CA ALA A 87 6.93 1.97 -11.03
C ALA A 87 7.85 1.97 -9.80
N LEU A 88 9.14 2.26 -9.99
CA LEU A 88 10.09 2.40 -8.89
C LEU A 88 10.46 3.88 -8.71
N MET A 89 10.06 4.42 -7.56
CA MET A 89 10.37 5.76 -7.10
C MET A 89 11.34 5.70 -5.93
N VAL A 90 12.10 6.77 -5.75
CA VAL A 90 13.09 6.92 -4.69
C VAL A 90 12.81 8.19 -3.91
N VAL A 91 12.86 8.09 -2.59
CA VAL A 91 12.91 9.24 -1.68
C VAL A 91 14.30 9.34 -1.08
N ASP A 92 14.92 10.51 -1.15
CA ASP A 92 16.21 10.78 -0.53
C ASP A 92 16.00 10.91 0.99
N SER A 93 16.41 9.88 1.73
CA SER A 93 16.18 9.76 3.18
C SER A 93 17.21 8.84 3.84
N ASP A 94 17.62 9.19 5.06
CA ASP A 94 18.49 8.36 5.91
C ASP A 94 17.79 7.12 6.49
N ALA A 95 16.46 7.07 6.38
CA ALA A 95 15.68 5.91 6.76
C ALA A 95 15.88 4.74 5.78
N THR A 96 15.76 3.52 6.27
CA THR A 96 15.91 2.27 5.50
C THR A 96 14.54 1.62 5.41
N ASN A 97 13.74 1.98 4.39
CA ASN A 97 12.37 1.48 4.25
C ASN A 97 11.88 1.46 2.80
N LEU A 98 10.80 0.73 2.56
CA LEU A 98 10.12 0.60 1.26
C LEU A 98 8.62 0.74 1.46
N ALA A 99 7.94 1.56 0.67
CA ALA A 99 6.50 1.62 0.60
C ALA A 99 5.98 0.97 -0.68
N ALA A 100 4.90 0.17 -0.57
CA ALA A 100 4.17 -0.39 -1.69
C ALA A 100 2.77 0.25 -1.80
N ILE A 101 2.61 1.17 -2.75
CA ILE A 101 1.38 1.93 -3.00
C ILE A 101 0.62 1.29 -4.17
N SER A 102 -0.68 1.05 -4.00
CA SER A 102 -1.54 0.42 -5.02
C SER A 102 -3.00 0.84 -4.89
N ILE A 103 -3.30 2.14 -5.05
CA ILE A 103 -4.71 2.59 -5.07
C ILE A 103 -5.28 2.41 -6.48
N ARG A 104 -4.55 2.83 -7.50
CA ARG A 104 -4.87 2.59 -8.92
C ARG A 104 -3.70 2.01 -9.70
N ARG A 105 -2.48 2.43 -9.38
CA ARG A 105 -1.25 2.00 -10.04
C ARG A 105 -0.28 1.46 -9.02
N ASN A 106 0.33 0.33 -9.36
CA ASN A 106 1.33 -0.29 -8.50
C ASN A 106 2.61 0.54 -8.55
N THR A 107 3.02 1.07 -7.41
CA THR A 107 4.24 1.88 -7.27
C THR A 107 4.99 1.47 -6.02
N LEU A 108 6.28 1.22 -6.17
CA LEU A 108 7.20 1.07 -5.06
C LEU A 108 7.94 2.38 -4.83
N VAL A 109 7.98 2.84 -3.58
CA VAL A 109 8.77 3.99 -3.17
C VAL A 109 9.83 3.51 -2.19
N ALA A 110 11.09 3.46 -2.63
CA ALA A 110 12.22 3.05 -1.81
C ALA A 110 12.95 4.26 -1.24
N THR A 111 13.44 4.19 -0.02
CA THR A 111 14.43 5.16 0.48
C THR A 111 15.78 4.93 -0.21
N SER A 112 16.54 5.99 -0.50
CA SER A 112 17.89 5.89 -1.06
C SER A 112 18.81 5.00 -0.22
N THR A 113 18.73 5.08 1.11
CA THR A 113 19.53 4.27 2.04
C THR A 113 19.20 2.78 1.95
N LEU A 114 17.93 2.39 1.77
CA LEU A 114 17.55 1.00 1.52
C LEU A 114 18.20 0.46 0.23
N LEU A 115 18.11 1.21 -0.86
CA LEU A 115 18.69 0.79 -2.15
C LEU A 115 20.21 0.60 -2.06
N ALA A 116 20.88 1.40 -1.25
CA ALA A 116 22.33 1.32 -1.04
C ALA A 116 22.75 0.17 -0.11
N LYS A 117 21.95 -0.13 0.93
CA LYS A 117 22.31 -1.12 1.96
C LYS A 117 21.98 -2.56 1.58
N LEU A 118 20.88 -2.80 0.87
CA LEU A 118 20.45 -4.17 0.60
C LEU A 118 21.37 -4.87 -0.42
N ASP A 119 21.75 -6.10 -0.09
CA ASP A 119 22.42 -6.98 -1.05
C ASP A 119 21.44 -7.60 -2.07
N ALA A 120 21.94 -8.49 -2.93
CA ALA A 120 21.13 -9.13 -3.97
C ALA A 120 20.02 -10.03 -3.40
N MET A 121 20.32 -10.82 -2.36
CA MET A 121 19.37 -11.77 -1.77
C MET A 121 18.31 -11.03 -0.96
N GLN A 122 18.73 -10.03 -0.18
CA GLN A 122 17.85 -9.15 0.58
C GLN A 122 16.91 -8.36 -0.33
N THR A 123 17.43 -7.84 -1.45
CA THR A 123 16.61 -7.15 -2.45
C THR A 123 15.55 -8.07 -3.04
N GLU A 124 15.90 -9.32 -3.40
CA GLU A 124 14.93 -10.29 -3.92
C GLU A 124 13.82 -10.58 -2.89
N GLY A 125 14.18 -10.76 -1.61
CA GLY A 125 13.23 -10.96 -0.51
C GLY A 125 12.29 -9.77 -0.28
N VAL A 126 12.84 -8.56 -0.19
CA VAL A 126 12.06 -7.33 0.03
C VAL A 126 11.13 -7.04 -1.15
N VAL A 127 11.60 -7.24 -2.38
CA VAL A 127 10.78 -7.08 -3.58
C VAL A 127 9.68 -8.12 -3.63
N ALA A 128 9.95 -9.39 -3.28
CA ALA A 128 8.93 -10.42 -3.26
C ALA A 128 7.81 -10.13 -2.26
N HIS A 129 8.15 -9.69 -1.03
CA HIS A 129 7.17 -9.20 -0.07
C HIS A 129 6.31 -8.07 -0.66
N ALA A 130 6.95 -7.07 -1.27
CA ALA A 130 6.27 -5.92 -1.82
C ALA A 130 5.30 -6.31 -2.96
N ILE A 131 5.69 -7.25 -3.83
CA ILE A 131 4.81 -7.80 -4.87
C ILE A 131 3.58 -8.47 -4.25
N MET A 132 3.74 -9.22 -3.14
CA MET A 132 2.59 -9.90 -2.51
C MET A 132 1.56 -8.91 -1.99
N LYS A 133 2.06 -7.78 -1.51
CA LYS A 133 1.24 -6.66 -1.04
C LYS A 133 0.57 -5.87 -2.16
N LEU A 134 1.21 -5.76 -3.33
CA LEU A 134 0.65 -5.11 -4.51
C LEU A 134 -0.37 -5.99 -5.25
N MET A 135 -0.37 -7.31 -5.02
CA MET A 135 -1.28 -8.20 -5.73
C MET A 135 -2.72 -8.02 -5.22
N PRO A 136 -3.69 -7.91 -6.15
CA PRO A 136 -5.09 -7.84 -5.77
C PRO A 136 -5.52 -9.15 -5.09
N PRO A 137 -6.45 -9.09 -4.12
CA PRO A 137 -6.98 -10.28 -3.48
C PRO A 137 -7.66 -11.19 -4.50
N LYS A 138 -7.60 -12.51 -4.28
CA LYS A 138 -8.03 -13.53 -5.26
C LYS A 138 -9.48 -13.29 -5.76
N PRO A 139 -9.74 -13.45 -7.08
CA PRO A 139 -10.97 -12.99 -7.75
C PRO A 139 -12.26 -13.68 -7.29
N ARG A 140 -12.18 -14.86 -6.65
CA ARG A 140 -13.36 -15.57 -6.12
C ARG A 140 -14.17 -14.75 -5.13
N TYR A 141 -13.49 -13.91 -4.35
CA TYR A 141 -14.14 -13.06 -3.36
C TYR A 141 -14.73 -11.80 -3.99
N GLN A 142 -14.00 -11.16 -4.90
CA GLN A 142 -14.47 -9.96 -5.60
C GLN A 142 -15.72 -10.22 -6.44
N ALA A 143 -15.77 -11.37 -7.14
CA ALA A 143 -16.97 -11.75 -7.90
C ALA A 143 -18.19 -11.96 -6.99
N LEU A 144 -18.00 -12.53 -5.80
CA LEU A 144 -19.06 -12.74 -4.81
C LEU A 144 -19.56 -11.41 -4.22
N VAL A 145 -18.65 -10.49 -3.91
CA VAL A 145 -18.99 -9.17 -3.38
C VAL A 145 -19.66 -8.29 -4.46
N ALA A 146 -19.14 -8.30 -5.68
CA ALA A 146 -19.65 -7.52 -6.80
C ALA A 146 -21.03 -7.99 -7.30
N SER A 147 -21.34 -9.28 -7.15
CA SER A 147 -22.62 -9.87 -7.56
C SER A 147 -23.70 -9.81 -6.48
N ALA A 148 -23.36 -9.43 -5.24
CA ALA A 148 -24.29 -9.48 -4.13
C ALA A 148 -25.19 -8.22 -4.05
N PRO A 149 -26.51 -8.39 -3.80
CA PRO A 149 -27.46 -7.28 -3.69
C PRO A 149 -27.07 -6.21 -2.67
N TRP A 150 -27.21 -4.94 -3.05
CA TRP A 150 -26.93 -3.76 -2.21
C TRP A 150 -27.59 -3.77 -0.82
N ALA A 151 -28.72 -4.47 -0.66
CA ALA A 151 -29.40 -4.63 0.63
C ALA A 151 -28.57 -5.42 1.66
N MET A 152 -27.59 -6.22 1.22
CA MET A 152 -26.73 -7.02 2.10
C MET A 152 -25.40 -6.34 2.46
N VAL A 153 -25.21 -5.06 2.08
CA VAL A 153 -23.99 -4.27 2.38
C VAL A 153 -23.60 -4.27 3.86
N GLY A 154 -24.58 -4.33 4.78
CA GLY A 154 -24.31 -4.44 6.21
C GLY A 154 -23.68 -5.77 6.63
N LEU A 155 -24.17 -6.88 6.08
CA LEU A 155 -23.62 -8.23 6.33
C LEU A 155 -22.29 -8.42 5.58
N GLN A 156 -22.17 -7.87 4.37
CA GLN A 156 -20.92 -7.81 3.61
C GLN A 156 -19.85 -7.05 4.38
N LYS A 157 -20.15 -5.87 4.94
CA LYS A 157 -19.21 -5.12 5.78
C LYS A 157 -18.83 -5.84 7.07
N ARG A 158 -19.67 -6.73 7.61
CA ARG A 158 -19.34 -7.55 8.79
C ARG A 158 -18.46 -8.74 8.42
N LEU A 159 -18.76 -9.40 7.30
CA LEU A 159 -17.93 -10.47 6.76
C LEU A 159 -16.58 -9.92 6.30
N ALA A 160 -16.57 -8.88 5.46
CA ALA A 160 -15.37 -8.19 5.02
C ALA A 160 -14.52 -7.67 6.18
N ARG A 161 -15.12 -7.12 7.25
CA ARG A 161 -14.36 -6.75 8.47
C ARG A 161 -13.68 -7.93 9.16
N ARG A 162 -14.31 -9.11 9.14
CA ARG A 162 -13.73 -10.34 9.67
C ARG A 162 -12.62 -10.91 8.79
N TRP A 163 -12.56 -10.49 7.52
CA TRP A 163 -11.45 -10.76 6.60
C TRP A 163 -10.36 -9.67 6.70
N ASP A 164 -10.70 -8.39 6.85
CA ASP A 164 -9.77 -7.28 7.19
C ASP A 164 -9.04 -7.55 8.54
N GLU A 165 -9.71 -8.21 9.50
CA GLU A 165 -9.09 -8.65 10.77
C GLU A 165 -8.08 -9.79 10.59
N VAL A 166 -8.16 -10.55 9.48
CA VAL A 166 -7.12 -11.49 9.03
C VAL A 166 -6.03 -10.75 8.22
N GLU A 167 -6.34 -9.54 7.73
CA GLU A 167 -5.54 -8.65 6.89
C GLU A 167 -4.62 -7.71 7.68
N ASP A 168 -4.30 -8.04 8.95
CA ASP A 168 -2.97 -7.76 9.52
C ASP A 168 -1.96 -8.80 8.94
N GLY A 169 -2.02 -9.02 7.63
CA GLY A 169 -1.38 -10.12 6.89
C GLY A 169 0.08 -9.86 6.52
N VAL A 170 0.79 -9.01 7.28
CA VAL A 170 2.20 -8.71 7.00
C VAL A 170 3.03 -10.00 6.95
N VAL A 171 2.81 -10.90 7.91
CA VAL A 171 3.42 -12.23 7.94
C VAL A 171 2.99 -13.09 6.74
N GLN A 172 1.74 -12.98 6.28
CA GLN A 172 1.30 -13.73 5.10
C GLN A 172 2.01 -13.25 3.82
N TYR A 173 2.21 -11.93 3.68
CA TYR A 173 3.01 -11.39 2.59
C TYR A 173 4.48 -11.83 2.69
N ASP A 174 5.02 -11.96 3.90
CA ASP A 174 6.37 -12.48 4.10
C ASP A 174 6.50 -13.93 3.63
N LEU A 175 5.61 -14.81 4.12
CA LEU A 175 5.61 -16.23 3.77
C LEU A 175 5.40 -16.43 2.26
N ALA A 176 4.37 -15.80 1.70
CA ALA A 176 4.08 -15.89 0.26
C ALA A 176 5.19 -15.26 -0.60
N GLY A 177 5.85 -14.21 -0.12
CA GLY A 177 6.99 -13.59 -0.77
C GLY A 177 8.19 -14.53 -0.79
N VAL A 178 8.50 -15.16 0.34
CA VAL A 178 9.58 -16.15 0.47
C VAL A 178 9.40 -17.32 -0.50
N GLU A 179 8.18 -17.83 -0.65
CA GLU A 179 7.85 -18.91 -1.61
C GLU A 179 8.17 -18.56 -3.08
N LEU A 180 8.22 -17.27 -3.44
CA LEU A 180 8.54 -16.81 -4.79
C LEU A 180 10.02 -16.61 -5.03
N THR A 181 10.80 -16.44 -3.96
CA THR A 181 12.23 -16.18 -4.05
C THR A 181 13.02 -17.45 -4.31
N ARG A 182 14.22 -17.27 -4.88
CA ARG A 182 15.24 -18.33 -4.93
C ARG A 182 16.04 -18.45 -3.64
N TYR A 183 15.99 -17.42 -2.79
CA TYR A 183 16.75 -17.31 -1.55
C TYR A 183 15.79 -17.01 -0.38
N PRO A 184 15.11 -18.02 0.18
CA PRO A 184 14.20 -17.87 1.31
C PRO A 184 14.71 -17.03 2.50
N PRO A 185 15.98 -17.15 2.94
CA PRO A 185 16.46 -16.33 4.06
C PRO A 185 16.66 -14.85 3.71
N GLY A 186 16.56 -14.45 2.44
CA GLY A 186 16.82 -13.08 1.99
C GLY A 186 15.91 -12.05 2.66
N LEU A 187 14.60 -12.33 2.78
CA LEU A 187 13.67 -11.42 3.45
C LEU A 187 13.96 -11.31 4.94
N ARG A 188 14.25 -12.44 5.60
CA ARG A 188 14.62 -12.45 7.03
C ARG A 188 15.86 -11.60 7.29
N SER A 189 16.93 -11.81 6.52
CA SER A 189 18.17 -11.04 6.66
C SER A 189 17.96 -9.55 6.38
N ALA A 190 17.07 -9.21 5.45
CA ALA A 190 16.70 -7.82 5.21
C ALA A 190 15.98 -7.23 6.43
N LEU A 191 15.04 -7.97 7.04
CA LEU A 191 14.32 -7.53 8.23
C LEU A 191 15.25 -7.35 9.44
N GLU A 192 16.22 -8.24 9.64
CA GLU A 192 17.27 -8.08 10.66
C GLU A 192 18.07 -6.79 10.43
N LEU A 193 18.47 -6.50 9.18
CA LEU A 193 19.14 -5.25 8.83
C LEU A 193 18.25 -4.02 9.09
N LEU A 194 16.95 -4.13 8.85
CA LEU A 194 16.00 -3.04 9.08
C LEU A 194 15.79 -2.78 10.57
N ASP A 195 15.79 -3.82 11.41
CA ASP A 195 15.66 -3.72 12.87
C ASP A 195 16.81 -2.90 13.49
N ASP A 196 18.00 -3.04 12.92
CA ASP A 196 19.21 -2.29 13.32
C ASP A 196 19.30 -0.88 12.69
N SER A 197 18.24 -0.40 12.03
CA SER A 197 18.27 0.84 11.26
C SER A 197 17.07 1.75 11.56
N THR A 198 17.23 3.06 11.29
CA THR A 198 16.09 3.98 11.30
C THR A 198 15.14 3.63 10.15
N THR A 199 13.88 3.32 10.42
CA THR A 199 12.87 2.99 9.40
C THR A 199 11.82 4.08 9.17
N GLU A 200 11.75 5.08 10.05
CA GLU A 200 10.76 6.16 9.96
C GLU A 200 11.14 7.19 8.89
N VAL A 201 10.26 7.36 7.90
CA VAL A 201 10.44 8.33 6.82
C VAL A 201 9.69 9.62 7.16
N MET A 202 10.42 10.74 7.21
CA MET A 202 9.85 12.06 7.47
C MET A 202 8.73 12.39 6.47
N GLY A 203 7.58 12.81 7.00
CA GLY A 203 6.40 13.09 6.17
C GLY A 203 5.73 11.85 5.57
N GLY A 204 6.14 10.63 5.96
CA GLY A 204 5.55 9.37 5.49
C GLY A 204 4.55 8.73 6.45
N GLU A 205 4.28 9.36 7.60
CA GLU A 205 3.45 8.81 8.68
C GLU A 205 2.03 8.45 8.24
N HIS A 206 1.43 9.26 7.37
CA HIS A 206 0.07 9.04 6.86
C HIS A 206 -0.04 7.85 5.92
N LEU A 207 1.09 7.33 5.41
CA LEU A 207 1.12 6.14 4.56
C LEU A 207 1.11 4.83 5.37
N GLY A 208 1.26 4.88 6.70
CA GLY A 208 0.96 3.78 7.63
C GLY A 208 1.39 2.40 7.15
N THR A 209 0.41 1.53 6.91
CA THR A 209 0.61 0.12 6.50
C THR A 209 1.17 -0.06 5.10
N THR A 210 1.38 0.99 4.33
CA THR A 210 1.99 0.94 2.99
C THR A 210 3.48 0.59 3.09
N TRP A 211 4.14 1.02 4.17
CA TRP A 211 5.54 0.73 4.45
C TRP A 211 5.78 -0.76 4.76
N LEU A 212 6.97 -1.26 4.43
CA LEU A 212 7.48 -2.58 4.79
C LEU A 212 7.59 -2.70 6.31
N VAL A 213 8.08 -1.64 6.94
CA VAL A 213 8.05 -1.44 8.40
C VAL A 213 7.19 -0.21 8.68
N PRO A 214 5.93 -0.38 9.11
CA PRO A 214 5.05 0.74 9.39
C PRO A 214 5.52 1.54 10.61
N PRO A 215 5.33 2.88 10.61
CA PRO A 215 5.55 3.69 11.79
C PRO A 215 4.64 3.20 12.93
N HIS A 216 5.23 2.96 14.10
CA HIS A 216 4.55 2.38 15.27
C HIS A 216 3.98 0.97 15.00
N ALA A 217 4.83 0.04 14.53
CA ALA A 217 4.50 -1.36 14.25
C ALA A 217 4.17 -2.21 15.51
N GLU A 218 3.30 -1.72 16.40
CA GLU A 218 2.97 -2.36 17.68
C GLU A 218 2.27 -3.72 17.52
N ARG A 219 1.60 -3.96 16.38
CA ARG A 219 0.85 -5.20 16.14
C ARG A 219 1.70 -6.36 15.63
N THR A 220 2.74 -6.08 14.86
CA THR A 220 3.57 -7.11 14.23
C THR A 220 5.01 -6.60 14.18
N PRO A 221 5.73 -6.67 15.31
CA PRO A 221 7.10 -6.19 15.39
C PRO A 221 8.02 -6.99 14.45
N ILE A 222 9.14 -6.37 14.06
CA ILE A 222 10.12 -7.01 13.17
C ILE A 222 10.63 -8.32 13.78
N SER A 223 10.90 -8.33 15.09
CA SER A 223 11.35 -9.53 15.82
C SER A 223 10.44 -10.74 15.64
N HIS A 224 9.12 -10.55 15.71
CA HIS A 224 8.14 -11.61 15.46
C HIS A 224 8.21 -12.12 14.02
N ARG A 225 8.39 -11.23 13.03
CA ARG A 225 8.50 -11.63 11.62
C ARG A 225 9.78 -12.42 11.37
N VAL A 226 10.89 -12.00 11.97
CA VAL A 226 12.19 -12.69 11.90
C VAL A 226 12.10 -14.09 12.53
N GLU A 227 11.42 -14.22 13.67
CA GLU A 227 11.18 -15.49 14.35
C GLU A 227 10.41 -16.47 13.44
N VAL A 228 9.26 -16.04 12.90
CA VAL A 228 8.43 -16.87 12.01
C VAL A 228 9.20 -17.30 10.76
N LEU A 229 9.95 -16.38 10.14
CA LEU A 229 10.76 -16.71 8.96
C LEU A 229 11.96 -17.60 9.29
N GLY A 230 12.34 -17.72 10.56
CA GLY A 230 13.39 -18.62 11.01
C GLY A 230 12.97 -20.09 11.12
N GLU A 231 11.67 -20.37 11.03
CA GLU A 231 11.14 -21.74 11.05
C GLU A 231 11.04 -22.38 9.66
N LEU A 232 11.32 -21.61 8.59
CA LEU A 232 11.34 -22.05 7.18
C LEU A 232 12.70 -22.60 6.75
#